data_AF-A0AAX0VHZ6-F1
#
_entry.id   AF-A0AAX0VHZ6-F1
#
_cell.length_a   1.000
_cell.length_b   1.000
_cell.length_c   1.000
_cell.angle_alpha   90.00
_cell.angle_beta   90.00
_cell.angle_gamma   90.00
#
_symmetry.space_group_name_H-M   'P 1'
#
loop_
_entity.id
_entity.type
_entity.pdbx_description
1 polymer ?
#
loop_
_entity_poly.entity_id
_entity_poly.type
_entity_poly.pdbx_seq_one_letter_code
_entity_poly.pdbx_strand_id
1 'polypeptide(L)' 'MRELSEAARTAPGGVPCQADSDAFTSEFAAERERAARLCAGCPIRVLCGRYAAAARERWGVWGGQDRTR' A
#
# COMPACT_ATOMS: atom_id res chain seq x y z
N MET A 1 8.83 0.47 11.82
CA MET A 1 8.51 -0.93 11.42
C MET A 1 7.40 -1.53 12.27
N ARG A 2 7.55 -1.65 13.59
CA ARG A 2 6.50 -2.20 14.49
C ARG A 2 5.15 -1.50 14.33
N GLU A 3 5.16 -0.17 14.34
CA GLU A 3 3.98 0.70 14.22
C GLU A 3 3.16 0.43 12.94
N LEU A 4 3.78 0.34 11.77
CA LEU A 4 3.08 0.07 10.51
C LEU A 4 2.40 -1.31 10.55
N SER A 5 3.12 -2.34 11.00
CA SER A 5 2.59 -3.70 11.08
C SER A 5 1.41 -3.79 12.05
N GLU A 6 1.47 -3.04 13.14
CA GLU A 6 0.41 -3.00 14.16
C GLU A 6 -0.83 -2.29 13.64
N ALA A 7 -0.66 -1.13 13.00
CA ALA A 7 -1.75 -0.41 12.36
C ALA A 7 -2.43 -1.23 11.26
N ALA A 8 -1.67 -2.01 10.48
CA ALA A 8 -2.25 -2.89 9.47
C ALA A 8 -3.12 -4.01 10.07
N ARG A 9 -2.72 -4.56 11.24
CA ARG A 9 -3.47 -5.60 11.94
C ARG A 9 -4.76 -5.09 12.59
N THR A 10 -4.82 -3.82 12.97
CA THR A 10 -5.96 -3.22 13.71
C THR A 10 -6.82 -2.30 12.87
N ALA A 11 -6.51 -2.14 11.58
CA ALA A 11 -7.25 -1.31 10.66
C ALA A 11 -8.72 -1.77 10.53
N PRO A 12 -9.71 -0.87 10.72
CA PRO A 12 -11.12 -1.22 10.54
C PRO A 12 -11.38 -1.59 9.07
N GLY A 13 -12.00 -2.75 8.85
CA GLY A 13 -12.23 -3.27 7.50
C GLY A 13 -10.98 -3.86 6.82
N GLY A 14 -9.87 -4.00 7.54
CA GLY A 14 -8.61 -4.53 7.02
C GLY A 14 -7.85 -3.53 6.13
N VAL A 15 -6.78 -4.02 5.51
CA VAL A 15 -5.98 -3.23 4.56
C VAL A 15 -6.01 -3.89 3.17
N PRO A 16 -6.30 -3.13 2.09
CA PRO A 16 -6.46 -3.70 0.75
C PRO A 16 -5.25 -4.49 0.26
N CYS A 17 -4.03 -4.05 0.61
CA CYS A 17 -2.79 -4.72 0.20
C CYS A 17 -2.57 -6.11 0.82
N GLN A 18 -3.30 -6.46 1.88
CA GLN A 18 -3.28 -7.81 2.44
C GLN A 18 -4.42 -8.68 1.90
N ALA A 19 -5.52 -8.07 1.44
CA ALA A 19 -6.62 -8.78 0.83
C ALA A 19 -6.30 -9.22 -0.62
N ASP A 20 -5.48 -8.45 -1.33
CA ASP A 20 -5.02 -8.72 -2.69
C ASP A 20 -3.56 -8.29 -2.81
N SER A 21 -2.63 -9.12 -2.34
CA SER A 21 -1.19 -8.79 -2.36
C SER A 21 -0.65 -8.66 -3.78
N ASP A 22 -1.14 -9.50 -4.68
CA ASP A 22 -0.59 -9.66 -6.02
C ASP A 22 -0.87 -8.43 -6.86
N ALA A 23 -2.06 -7.82 -6.78
CA ALA A 23 -2.35 -6.58 -7.48
C ALA A 23 -1.47 -5.39 -7.02
N PHE A 24 -1.01 -5.39 -5.76
CA PHE A 24 -0.20 -4.31 -5.19
C PHE A 24 1.29 -4.40 -5.57
N THR A 25 1.77 -5.60 -5.91
CA THR A 25 3.16 -5.87 -6.31
C THR A 25 3.31 -6.32 -7.76
N SER A 26 2.20 -6.42 -8.49
CA SER A 26 2.11 -6.86 -9.89
C SER A 26 3.13 -6.15 -10.79
N GLU A 27 3.65 -6.88 -11.78
CA GLU A 27 4.44 -6.32 -12.87
C GLU A 27 3.60 -5.49 -13.85
N PHE A 28 2.30 -5.74 -13.93
CA PHE A 28 1.39 -5.03 -14.82
C PHE A 28 0.96 -3.68 -14.24
N ALA A 29 1.30 -2.60 -14.93
CA ALA A 29 0.97 -1.23 -14.49
C ALA A 29 -0.53 -1.01 -14.27
N ALA A 30 -1.39 -1.60 -15.12
CA ALA A 30 -2.84 -1.47 -14.99
C ALA A 30 -3.39 -2.07 -13.69
N GLU A 31 -2.77 -3.15 -13.19
CA GLU A 31 -3.16 -3.78 -11.91
C GLU A 31 -2.72 -2.93 -10.74
N ARG A 32 -1.48 -2.44 -10.77
CA ARG A 32 -0.97 -1.51 -9.75
C ARG A 32 -1.76 -0.20 -9.71
N GLU A 33 -2.20 0.34 -10.84
CA GLU A 33 -3.05 1.53 -10.87
C GLU A 33 -4.42 1.29 -10.22
N ARG A 34 -5.01 0.11 -10.45
CA ARG A 34 -6.25 -0.29 -9.77
C ARG A 34 -6.04 -0.43 -8.27
N ALA A 35 -4.96 -1.12 -7.87
CA ALA A 35 -4.57 -1.27 -6.47
C ALA A 35 -4.29 0.09 -5.79
N ALA A 36 -3.68 1.05 -6.49
CA ALA A 36 -3.47 2.41 -5.98
C ALA A 36 -4.78 3.13 -5.68
N ARG A 37 -5.80 2.97 -6.53
CA ARG A 37 -7.16 3.51 -6.28
C ARG A 37 -7.81 2.88 -5.05
N LEU A 38 -7.66 1.56 -4.85
CA LEU A 38 -8.13 0.90 -3.63
C LEU A 38 -7.36 1.40 -2.39
N CYS A 39 -6.04 1.53 -2.50
CA CYS A 39 -5.17 2.03 -1.44
C CYS A 39 -5.52 3.47 -1.03
N ALA A 40 -6.08 4.28 -1.93
CA ALA A 40 -6.48 5.65 -1.64
C ALA A 40 -7.53 5.74 -0.52
N GLY A 41 -8.36 4.71 -0.32
CA GLY A 41 -9.34 4.61 0.76
C GLY A 41 -8.83 3.88 2.03
N CYS A 42 -7.58 3.43 2.05
CA CYS A 42 -7.03 2.65 3.16
C CYS A 42 -6.91 3.50 4.44
N PRO A 43 -7.41 3.02 5.61
CA PRO A 43 -7.40 3.79 6.86
C PRO A 43 -5.98 4.12 7.36
N ILE A 44 -4.97 3.34 6.96
CA ILE A 44 -3.56 3.56 7.35
C ILE A 44 -2.72 4.17 6.22
N ARG A 45 -3.34 4.68 5.15
CA ARG A 45 -2.67 5.22 3.95
C ARG A 45 -1.53 6.18 4.28
N VAL A 46 -1.77 7.13 5.19
CA VAL A 46 -0.79 8.17 5.57
C VAL A 46 0.44 7.55 6.25
N LEU A 47 0.23 6.63 7.20
CA LEU A 47 1.32 5.93 7.88
C LEU A 47 2.13 5.06 6.90
N CYS A 48 1.44 4.33 6.02
CA CYS A 48 2.04 3.55 4.94
C CYS A 48 2.90 4.42 4.00
N GLY A 49 2.38 5.58 3.57
CA GLY A 49 3.12 6.51 2.72
C GLY A 49 4.37 7.09 3.38
N ARG A 50 4.29 7.43 4.67
CA ARG A 50 5.45 7.89 5.46
C ARG A 50 6.53 6.81 5.55
N TYR A 51 6.12 5.57 5.84
CA TYR A 51 7.02 4.42 5.85
C TYR A 51 7.71 4.25 4.49
N ALA A 52 6.94 4.20 3.40
CA ALA A 52 7.48 3.99 2.07
C ALA A 52 8.45 5.11 1.64
N ALA A 53 8.18 6.36 2.03
CA ALA A 53 9.11 7.46 1.82
C ALA A 53 10.42 7.28 2.61
N ALA A 54 10.33 6.95 3.91
CA ALA A 54 11.50 6.74 4.76
C ALA A 54 12.35 5.54 4.33
N ALA A 55 11.70 4.45 3.92
CA ALA A 55 12.35 3.23 3.42
C ALA A 55 12.85 3.36 1.97
N ARG A 56 12.52 4.44 1.27
CA ARG A 56 12.80 4.64 -0.16
C ARG A 56 12.31 3.46 -1.01
N GLU A 57 11.09 3.01 -0.73
CA GLU A 57 10.43 1.97 -1.52
C GLU A 57 10.22 2.46 -2.95
N ARG A 58 10.63 1.64 -3.92
CA ARG A 58 10.60 1.93 -5.37
C ARG A 58 9.75 0.98 -6.18
N TRP A 59 9.15 -0.03 -5.54
CA TRP A 59 8.37 -1.05 -6.23
C TRP A 59 7.02 -1.25 -5.56
N GLY A 60 5.98 -1.34 -6.38
CA GLY A 60 4.61 -1.62 -5.97
C GLY A 60 3.84 -0.37 -5.51
N VAL A 61 2.65 -0.62 -4.99
CA VAL A 61 1.72 0.40 -4.51
C VAL A 61 1.94 0.68 -3.02
N TRP A 62 2.22 1.94 -2.70
CA TRP A 62 2.43 2.41 -1.33
C TRP A 62 1.70 3.71 -1.07
N GLY A 63 0.99 3.80 0.05
CA GLY A 63 0.35 5.05 0.49
C GLY A 63 -0.59 5.70 -0.53
N GLY A 64 -1.22 4.90 -1.41
CA GLY A 64 -2.10 5.40 -2.47
C GLY A 64 -1.42 5.67 -3.81
N GLN A 65 -0.12 5.35 -3.96
CA GLN A 65 0.65 5.67 -5.16
C GLN A 65 1.40 4.44 -5.68
N ASP A 66 1.32 4.20 -6.99
CA ASP A 66 2.22 3.29 -7.69
C ASP A 66 3.61 3.94 -7.81
N ARG A 67 4.63 3.27 -7.25
CA ARG A 67 6.01 3.75 -7.22
C ARG A 67 6.93 3.06 -8.22
N THR A 68 6.43 2.10 -9.00
CA THR A 68 7.17 1.39 -10.05
C THR A 68 7.37 2.24 -11.32
N ARG A 69 7.26 3.57 -11.23
CA ARG A 69 7.32 4.49 -12.38
C ARG A 69 8.71 5.07 -12.58
#